data_AF-A0A800LUU6-F1
#
_entry.id   AF-A0A800LUU6-F1
#
_cell.length_a   1.000
_cell.length_b   1.000
_cell.length_c   1.000
_cell.angle_alpha   90.00
_cell.angle_beta   90.00
_cell.angle_gamma   90.00
#
_symmetry.space_group_name_H-M   'P 1'
#
loop_
_entity.id
_entity.type
_entity.pdbx_description
1 polymer ?
#
loop_
_entity_poly.entity_id
_entity_poly.type
_entity_poly.pdbx_seq_one_letter_code
_entity_poly.pdbx_strand_id
1 'polypeptide(L)'
;MTWSAAGHSKDGGAIYDLAACNGSMVAATVHGVTVGDESGYWRQSGPRMLCAAVAVHPDKPNVWMAGATPGGLWSTEDAGHTWKQIEGFVHVQAILPPEGG
;
A
#
# COMPACT_ATOMS: atom_id res chain seq x y z
N MET A 1 -18.06 -1.94 -22.03
CA MET A 1 -16.99 -2.07 -21.01
C MET A 1 -17.45 -3.10 -20.00
N THR A 2 -16.73 -4.21 -19.84
CA THR A 2 -17.08 -5.30 -18.92
C THR A 2 -16.09 -5.33 -17.77
N TRP A 3 -16.59 -5.36 -16.54
CA TRP A 3 -15.77 -5.51 -15.35
C TRP A 3 -15.61 -6.99 -15.01
N SER A 4 -14.40 -7.41 -14.69
CA SER A 4 -14.10 -8.73 -14.13
C SER A 4 -13.27 -8.58 -12.87
N ALA A 5 -13.52 -9.41 -11.86
CA ALA A 5 -12.68 -9.43 -10.66
C ALA A 5 -11.24 -9.78 -11.03
N ALA A 6 -10.29 -8.92 -10.66
CA ALA A 6 -8.85 -9.08 -10.95
C ALA A 6 -8.11 -9.99 -9.94
N GLY A 7 -8.85 -10.74 -9.12
CA GLY A 7 -8.30 -11.68 -8.14
C GLY A 7 -9.01 -11.65 -6.80
N HIS A 8 -8.52 -12.48 -5.88
CA HIS A 8 -8.93 -12.52 -4.49
C HIS A 8 -7.69 -12.28 -3.63
N SER A 9 -7.73 -11.28 -2.73
CA SER A 9 -6.78 -11.28 -1.62
C SER A 9 -7.06 -12.53 -0.78
N LYS A 10 -6.03 -13.34 -0.50
CA LYS A 10 -6.19 -14.60 0.25
C LYS A 10 -6.83 -14.41 1.63
N ASP A 11 -6.80 -13.19 2.14
CA ASP A 11 -7.22 -12.88 3.50
C ASP A 11 -8.68 -12.39 3.60
N GLY A 12 -9.38 -12.21 2.47
CA GLY A 12 -10.81 -11.83 2.44
C GLY A 12 -11.15 -10.48 3.09
N GLY A 13 -10.13 -9.72 3.51
CA GLY A 13 -10.28 -8.44 4.20
C GLY A 13 -10.54 -7.28 3.23
N ALA A 14 -11.17 -6.22 3.75
CA ALA A 14 -11.42 -5.00 3.00
C ALA A 14 -10.10 -4.34 2.54
N ILE A 15 -10.11 -3.85 1.30
CA ILE A 15 -9.10 -2.93 0.77
C ILE A 15 -9.60 -1.52 1.08
N TYR A 16 -8.78 -0.73 1.77
CA TYR A 16 -9.11 0.65 2.12
C TYR A 16 -8.58 1.66 1.10
N ASP A 17 -7.42 1.36 0.52
CA ASP A 17 -6.74 2.23 -0.44
C ASP A 17 -5.87 1.42 -1.40
N LEU A 18 -5.61 1.96 -2.58
CA LEU A 18 -4.94 1.28 -3.69
C LEU A 18 -4.11 2.27 -4.51
N ALA A 19 -2.83 1.97 -4.71
CA ALA A 19 -1.91 2.77 -5.51
C ALA A 19 -1.27 1.93 -6.63
N ALA A 20 -1.24 2.46 -7.85
CA ALA A 20 -0.56 1.81 -8.97
C ALA A 20 0.95 2.08 -8.93
N CYS A 21 1.75 1.08 -9.31
CA CYS A 21 3.21 1.18 -9.38
C CYS A 21 3.75 0.27 -10.49
N ASN A 22 4.14 0.83 -11.64
CA ASN A 22 4.83 0.11 -12.72
C ASN A 22 4.23 -1.27 -13.08
N GLY A 23 2.91 -1.31 -13.32
CA GLY A 23 2.19 -2.56 -13.65
C GLY A 23 1.92 -3.49 -12.46
N SER A 24 2.36 -3.12 -11.27
CA SER A 24 1.89 -3.67 -10.00
C SER A 24 0.88 -2.74 -9.34
N MET A 25 0.18 -3.25 -8.34
CA MET A 25 -0.72 -2.50 -7.46
C MET A 25 -0.31 -2.75 -6.00
N VAL A 26 -0.35 -1.69 -5.21
CA VAL A 26 -0.12 -1.71 -3.77
C VAL A 26 -1.45 -1.44 -3.07
N ALA A 27 -1.87 -2.31 -2.17
CA ALA A 27 -3.14 -2.19 -1.46
C ALA A 27 -2.93 -2.04 0.05
N ALA A 28 -3.64 -1.09 0.65
CA ALA A 28 -3.77 -0.97 2.10
C ALA A 28 -4.97 -1.79 2.57
N THR A 29 -4.77 -2.69 3.53
CA THR A 29 -5.80 -3.60 4.02
C THR A 29 -5.85 -3.65 5.55
N VAL A 30 -6.88 -4.30 6.09
CA VAL A 30 -6.98 -4.60 7.53
C VAL A 30 -5.84 -5.48 8.05
N HIS A 31 -5.17 -6.24 7.18
CA HIS A 31 -4.04 -7.11 7.52
C HIS A 31 -2.68 -6.51 7.14
N GLY A 32 -2.67 -5.27 6.64
CA GLY A 32 -1.45 -4.58 6.24
C GLY A 32 -1.39 -4.24 4.77
N VAL A 33 -0.19 -3.90 4.34
CA VAL A 33 0.08 -3.59 2.95
C VAL A 33 0.36 -4.87 2.17
N THR A 34 -0.25 -4.99 1.00
CA THR A 34 -0.01 -6.07 0.05
C THR A 34 0.34 -5.51 -1.32
N VAL A 35 1.10 -6.27 -2.10
CA VAL A 35 1.49 -5.94 -3.47
C VAL A 35 1.07 -7.08 -4.37
N GLY A 36 0.47 -6.75 -5.50
CA GLY A 36 0.07 -7.72 -6.49
C GLY A 36 -0.04 -7.10 -7.87
N ASP A 37 -0.69 -7.82 -8.75
CA ASP A 37 -0.98 -7.40 -10.11
C ASP A 37 -2.38 -7.88 -10.53
N GLU A 38 -2.74 -7.60 -11.79
CA GLU A 38 -4.04 -7.98 -12.35
C GLU A 38 -4.23 -9.49 -12.54
N SER A 39 -3.18 -10.30 -12.33
CA SER A 39 -3.26 -11.77 -12.41
C SER A 39 -3.88 -12.40 -11.15
N GLY A 40 -4.08 -11.60 -10.09
CA GLY A 40 -4.64 -12.04 -8.82
C GLY A 40 -3.61 -12.63 -7.86
N TYR A 41 -2.31 -12.52 -8.18
CA TYR A 41 -1.24 -12.84 -7.24
C TYR A 41 -0.96 -11.64 -6.31
N TRP A 42 -1.31 -11.78 -5.03
CA TRP A 42 -1.08 -10.76 -4.00
C TRP A 42 -0.20 -11.32 -2.89
N ARG A 43 0.82 -10.57 -2.48
CA ARG A 43 1.74 -10.91 -1.38
C ARG A 43 1.80 -9.80 -0.33
N GLN A 44 2.00 -10.18 0.92
CA GLN A 44 2.26 -9.20 1.98
C GLN A 44 3.55 -8.42 1.70
N SER A 45 3.52 -7.11 1.90
CA SER A 45 4.68 -6.23 1.81
C SER A 45 4.51 -5.10 2.83
N GLY A 46 5.28 -5.12 3.91
CA GLY A 46 5.25 -4.05 4.92
C GLY A 46 4.50 -4.40 6.21
N PRO A 47 4.02 -3.39 6.96
CA PRO A 47 3.46 -3.60 8.28
C PRO A 47 2.26 -4.55 8.22
N ARG A 48 2.24 -5.55 9.14
CA ARG A 48 1.20 -6.58 9.24
C ARG A 48 0.10 -6.18 10.24
N MET A 49 -0.44 -4.99 10.03
CA MET A 49 -1.47 -4.39 10.88
C MET A 49 -2.36 -3.51 10.01
N LEU A 50 -3.53 -3.10 10.51
CA LEU A 50 -4.45 -2.27 9.74
C LEU A 50 -3.74 -1.06 9.15
N CYS A 51 -3.74 -1.00 7.82
CA CYS A 51 -3.28 0.14 7.04
C CYS A 51 -4.49 0.75 6.34
N ALA A 52 -4.72 2.03 6.59
CA ALA A 52 -5.86 2.77 6.04
C ALA A 52 -5.51 3.49 4.73
N ALA A 53 -4.23 3.78 4.49
CA ALA A 53 -3.77 4.55 3.34
C ALA A 53 -2.46 4.00 2.79
N VAL A 54 -2.27 4.13 1.47
CA VAL A 54 -1.00 3.84 0.79
C VAL A 54 -0.79 4.81 -0.37
N ALA A 55 0.45 5.27 -0.55
CA ALA A 55 0.82 6.10 -1.68
C ALA A 55 2.15 5.65 -2.28
N VAL A 56 2.24 5.74 -3.61
CA VAL A 56 3.47 5.50 -4.39
C VAL A 56 3.94 6.85 -4.92
N HIS A 57 5.23 7.16 -4.77
CA HIS A 57 5.79 8.40 -5.30
C HIS A 57 5.79 8.37 -6.84
N PRO A 58 5.27 9.41 -7.52
CA PRO A 58 5.09 9.40 -8.97
C PRO A 58 6.41 9.25 -9.74
N ASP A 59 7.45 10.00 -9.35
CA ASP A 59 8.75 9.96 -10.04
C ASP A 59 9.72 8.89 -9.50
N LYS A 60 9.36 8.24 -8.38
CA LYS A 60 10.24 7.31 -7.66
C LYS A 60 9.46 6.05 -7.33
N PRO A 61 9.24 5.14 -8.29
CA PRO A 61 8.36 3.99 -8.12
C PRO A 61 8.82 2.99 -7.05
N ASN A 62 10.03 3.13 -6.50
CA ASN A 62 10.47 2.31 -5.36
C ASN A 62 10.13 2.95 -3.99
N VAL A 63 9.67 4.20 -3.97
CA VAL A 63 9.40 4.95 -2.74
C VAL A 63 7.91 4.97 -2.46
N TRP A 64 7.49 4.27 -1.42
CA TRP A 64 6.08 4.20 -1.00
C TRP A 64 5.92 4.60 0.45
N MET A 65 4.71 5.00 0.80
CA MET A 65 4.32 5.28 2.18
C MET A 65 3.02 4.58 2.53
N ALA A 66 2.87 4.16 3.78
CA ALA A 66 1.67 3.51 4.29
C ALA A 66 1.27 4.09 5.65
N GLY A 67 -0.03 4.34 5.82
CA GLY A 67 -0.61 4.86 7.05
C GLY A 67 -1.27 3.76 7.84
N ALA A 68 -0.76 3.45 9.03
CA ALA A 68 -1.28 2.42 9.92
C ALA A 68 -2.08 3.03 11.09
N THR A 69 -3.03 2.25 11.61
CA THR A 69 -3.84 2.62 12.79
C THR A 69 -4.16 1.38 13.64
N PRO A 70 -3.59 1.23 14.85
CA PRO A 70 -2.44 1.99 15.39
C PRO A 70 -1.17 1.73 14.56
N GLY A 71 -0.08 2.47 14.79
CA GLY A 71 1.23 2.16 14.19
C GLY A 71 1.84 3.25 13.31
N GLY A 72 1.15 4.37 13.12
CA GLY A 72 1.75 5.57 12.52
C GLY A 72 2.09 5.45 11.04
N LEU A 73 3.12 6.20 10.62
CA LEU A 73 3.54 6.30 9.23
C LEU A 73 4.69 5.32 8.96
N TRP A 74 4.64 4.64 7.82
CA TRP A 74 5.68 3.74 7.35
C TRP A 74 6.14 4.15 5.95
N SER A 75 7.42 3.92 5.65
CA SER A 75 7.97 4.13 4.31
C SER A 75 8.88 3.00 3.87
N THR A 76 8.95 2.82 2.56
CA THR A 76 9.92 1.95 1.87
C THR A 76 10.60 2.75 0.78
N GLU A 77 11.86 2.41 0.48
CA GLU A 77 12.63 2.99 -0.63
C GLU A 77 13.07 1.92 -1.65
N ASP A 78 12.59 0.69 -1.46
CA ASP A 78 12.98 -0.48 -2.23
C ASP A 78 11.77 -1.24 -2.77
N ALA A 79 10.68 -0.56 -3.12
CA ALA A 79 9.45 -1.19 -3.63
C ALA A 79 8.87 -2.26 -2.67
N GLY A 80 8.92 -1.95 -1.37
CA GLY A 80 8.27 -2.73 -0.33
C GLY A 80 8.99 -4.02 0.07
N HIS A 81 10.27 -4.17 -0.27
CA HIS A 81 11.08 -5.27 0.26
C HIS A 81 11.43 -5.04 1.74
N THR A 82 11.75 -3.80 2.11
CA THR A 82 11.98 -3.38 3.49
C THR A 82 11.19 -2.11 3.81
N TRP A 83 10.76 -2.02 5.07
CA TRP A 83 9.94 -0.92 5.56
C TRP A 83 10.54 -0.36 6.84
N LYS A 84 10.46 0.96 6.98
CA LYS A 84 10.88 1.70 8.17
C LYS A 84 9.68 2.47 8.71
N GLN A 85 9.53 2.43 10.03
CA GLN A 85 8.55 3.26 10.71
C GLN A 85 9.10 4.68 10.83
N ILE A 86 8.27 5.67 10.49
CA ILE A 86 8.56 7.08 10.70
C ILE A 86 7.94 7.47 12.04
N GLU A 87 8.80 7.78 13.00
CA GLU A 87 8.43 8.18 14.35
C GLU A 87 7.61 9.48 14.39
N GLY A 88 6.86 9.68 15.47
CA GLY A 88 6.09 10.90 15.71
C GLY A 88 4.65 10.88 15.19
N PHE A 89 4.24 9.81 14.51
CA PHE A 89 2.86 9.58 14.07
C PHE A 89 2.27 8.36 14.77
N VAL A 90 1.01 8.46 15.21
CA VAL A 90 0.30 7.35 15.89
C VAL A 90 -0.85 6.84 15.03
N HIS A 91 -1.54 7.75 14.34
CA HIS A 91 -2.67 7.47 13.45
C HIS A 91 -2.50 8.24 12.15
N VAL A 92 -2.52 7.53 11.02
CA VAL A 92 -2.50 8.12 9.68
C VAL A 92 -3.68 7.57 8.89
N GLN A 93 -4.53 8.46 8.41
CA GLN A 93 -5.79 8.12 7.71
C GLN A 93 -5.70 8.30 6.19
N ALA A 94 -4.82 9.19 5.73
CA ALA A 94 -4.64 9.49 4.32
C ALA A 94 -3.19 9.86 4.04
N ILE A 95 -2.72 9.53 2.85
CA ILE A 95 -1.42 9.95 2.32
C ILE A 95 -1.67 10.45 0.91
N LEU A 96 -1.22 11.67 0.63
CA LEU A 96 -1.29 12.24 -0.71
C LEU A 96 0.10 12.17 -1.33
N PRO A 97 0.27 11.53 -2.50
CA PRO A 97 1.53 11.62 -3.23
C PRO A 97 1.77 13.08 -3.62
N PRO A 98 3.04 13.54 -3.66
CA PRO A 98 3.35 14.87 -4.16
C PRO A 98 2.84 15.00 -5.59
N GLU A 99 2.25 16.13 -5.94
CA GLU A 99 1.87 16.42 -7.32
C GLU A 99 3.15 16.49 -8.17
N GLY A 100 3.21 15.68 -9.23
CA GLY A 100 4.29 15.76 -10.22
C GLY A 100 4.17 17.07 -11.00
N GLY A 101 5.28 17.79 -11.14
CA GLY A 101 5.38 19.03 -11.92
C GLY A 101 5.49 18.82 -13.42
#